data_AF-A0A523MUR4-F1
#
_entry.id   AF-A0A523MUR4-F1
#
_cell.length_a   1.000
_cell.length_b   1.000
_cell.length_c   1.000
_cell.angle_alpha   90.00
_cell.angle_beta   90.00
_cell.angle_gamma   90.00
#
_symmetry.space_group_name_H-M   'P 1'
#
loop_
_entity.id
_entity.type
_entity.pdbx_description
1 polymer ?
#
loop_
_entity_poly.entity_id
_entity_poly.type
_entity_poly.pdbx_seq_one_letter_code
_entity_poly.pdbx_strand_id
1 'polypeptide(L)'
;MNHLTDADLQAWIDEELDPGNRVQVADHLVSCVDCRHALSELQAAAELFSKALALHDERLRRTADRQLSGGWTRGIRTLPRWVGRAAAVTLLLGGAAAAAVVPGSPFRELILGTDTVKTVPASDGIVAVENGVLSGASITVRPLEGRILMRIKEFPAGTRIRIVLTEGALAVASLPDGEPNARFVVAAGMLEVVGPGSNSVTQESIGLVLQLPRRIRSGVVELDGVVGARVSGGRIVAERQVSRVGDDEVIIEVGG
;
A
#
# COMPACT_ATOMS: atom_id res chain seq x y z
N MET A 1 -5.64 32.23 18.63
CA MET A 1 -6.37 32.28 17.34
C MET A 1 -6.40 30.85 16.82
N ASN A 2 -7.51 30.40 16.24
CA ASN A 2 -7.56 29.05 15.67
C ASN A 2 -6.81 29.07 14.33
N HIS A 3 -5.81 28.21 14.17
CA HIS A 3 -5.08 28.06 12.91
C HIS A 3 -5.96 27.33 11.88
N LEU A 4 -5.68 27.55 10.60
CA LEU A 4 -6.26 26.76 9.52
C LEU A 4 -5.80 25.31 9.63
N THR A 5 -6.67 24.38 9.24
CA THR A 5 -6.29 22.97 9.18
C THR A 5 -5.45 22.71 7.93
N ASP A 6 -4.65 21.65 7.94
CA ASP A 6 -3.87 21.23 6.77
C ASP A 6 -4.79 20.96 5.56
N ALA A 7 -6.00 20.46 5.80
CA ALA A 7 -7.00 20.24 4.76
C ALA A 7 -7.46 21.56 4.11
N ASP A 8 -7.65 22.63 4.88
CA ASP A 8 -8.04 23.94 4.35
C ASP A 8 -6.90 24.55 3.51
N LEU A 9 -5.65 24.41 3.97
CA LEU A 9 -4.47 24.87 3.24
C LEU A 9 -4.28 24.11 1.93
N GLN A 10 -4.51 22.79 1.93
CA GLN A 10 -4.44 21.96 0.74
C GLN A 10 -5.55 22.33 -0.26
N ALA A 11 -6.80 22.46 0.20
CA ALA A 11 -7.91 22.90 -0.63
C ALA A 11 -7.70 24.32 -1.20
N TRP A 12 -6.98 25.19 -0.48
CA TRP A 12 -6.55 26.49 -1.00
C TRP A 12 -5.54 26.36 -2.14
N ILE A 13 -4.52 25.49 -2.01
CA ILE A 13 -3.52 25.23 -3.05
C ILE A 13 -4.18 24.66 -4.31
N ASP A 14 -5.11 23.73 -4.13
CA ASP A 14 -5.78 23.03 -5.22
C ASP A 14 -6.94 23.83 -5.85
N GLU A 15 -7.17 25.07 -5.38
CA GLU A 15 -8.27 25.95 -5.77
C GLU A 15 -9.68 25.35 -5.60
N GLU A 16 -9.83 24.40 -4.67
CA GLU A 16 -11.09 23.67 -4.42
C GLU A 16 -12.03 24.37 -3.43
N LEU A 17 -11.56 25.39 -2.72
CA LEU A 17 -12.40 26.16 -1.80
C LEU A 17 -13.48 26.95 -2.53
N ASP A 18 -14.70 26.94 -2.01
CA ASP A 18 -15.78 27.82 -2.46
C ASP A 18 -15.42 29.30 -2.23
N PRO A 19 -16.09 30.24 -2.93
CA PRO A 19 -15.73 31.66 -2.86
C PRO A 19 -15.79 32.26 -1.46
N GLY A 20 -16.71 31.81 -0.59
CA GLY A 20 -16.86 32.33 0.77
C GLY A 20 -15.71 31.92 1.66
N ASN A 21 -15.36 30.63 1.63
CA ASN A 21 -14.22 30.09 2.37
C ASN A 21 -12.89 30.62 1.85
N ARG A 22 -12.77 30.85 0.54
CA ARG A 22 -11.58 31.45 -0.07
C ARG A 22 -11.29 32.83 0.51
N VAL A 23 -12.29 33.70 0.66
CA VAL A 23 -12.09 35.03 1.28
C VAL A 23 -11.62 34.89 2.73
N GLN A 24 -12.24 34.00 3.51
CA GLN A 24 -11.86 33.80 4.92
C GLN A 24 -10.44 33.27 5.08
N VAL A 25 -10.05 32.28 4.27
CA VAL A 25 -8.69 31.73 4.26
C VAL A 25 -7.68 32.78 3.83
N ALA A 26 -7.98 33.58 2.81
CA ALA A 26 -7.12 34.68 2.37
C ALA A 26 -6.89 35.70 3.50
N ASP A 27 -7.94 36.15 4.17
CA ASP A 27 -7.86 37.10 5.29
C ASP A 27 -7.06 36.51 6.48
N HIS A 28 -7.24 35.22 6.76
CA HIS A 28 -6.45 34.52 7.78
C HIS A 28 -4.97 34.46 7.40
N LEU A 29 -4.65 34.12 6.15
CA LEU A 29 -3.28 34.06 5.67
C LEU A 29 -2.60 35.42 5.67
N VAL A 30 -3.33 36.54 5.55
CA VAL A 30 -2.76 37.89 5.72
C VAL A 30 -2.35 38.15 7.17
N SER A 31 -3.12 37.68 8.14
CA SER A 31 -2.91 37.98 9.56
C SER A 31 -2.07 36.95 10.32
N CYS A 32 -1.99 35.69 9.88
CA CYS A 32 -1.30 34.62 10.59
C CYS A 32 0.03 34.23 9.92
N VAL A 33 1.15 34.50 10.60
CA VAL A 33 2.51 34.12 10.13
C VAL A 33 2.67 32.60 10.05
N ASP A 34 2.18 31.87 11.04
CA ASP A 34 2.38 30.41 11.13
C ASP A 34 1.67 29.68 9.99
N CYS A 35 0.43 30.05 9.66
CA CYS A 35 -0.30 29.44 8.54
C CYS A 35 0.33 29.78 7.18
N ARG A 36 0.97 30.96 7.03
CA ARG A 36 1.76 31.25 5.82
C ARG A 36 3.00 30.37 5.72
N HIS A 37 3.66 30.10 6.84
CA HIS A 37 4.80 29.20 6.86
C HIS A 37 4.39 27.77 6.46
N ALA A 38 3.34 27.24 7.09
CA ALA A 38 2.78 25.93 6.76
C ALA A 38 2.38 25.84 5.27
N LEU A 39 1.70 26.87 4.74
CA LEU A 39 1.36 26.94 3.32
C LEU A 39 2.61 26.90 2.41
N SER A 40 3.66 27.63 2.77
CA SER A 40 4.92 27.64 2.00
C SER A 40 5.63 26.29 2.01
N GLU A 41 5.60 25.56 3.13
CA GLU A 41 6.17 24.21 3.23
C GLU A 41 5.39 23.21 2.36
N LEU A 42 4.05 23.27 2.39
CA LEU A 42 3.19 22.44 1.55
C LEU A 42 3.43 22.71 0.06
N GLN A 43 3.52 23.98 -0.35
CA GLN A 43 3.83 24.34 -1.73
C GLN A 43 5.21 23.86 -2.18
N ALA A 44 6.23 23.98 -1.33
CA ALA A 44 7.58 23.48 -1.64
C ALA A 44 7.60 21.96 -1.81
N ALA A 45 6.85 21.22 -0.97
CA ALA A 45 6.72 19.77 -1.08
C ALA A 45 5.99 19.37 -2.38
N ALA A 46 4.90 20.04 -2.73
CA ALA A 46 4.14 19.80 -3.95
C ALA A 46 4.97 20.10 -5.22
N GLU A 47 5.80 21.15 -5.20
CA GLU A 47 6.71 21.47 -6.30
C GLU A 47 7.78 20.40 -6.47
N LEU A 48 8.37 19.92 -5.37
CA LEU A 48 9.37 18.84 -5.41
C LEU A 48 8.78 17.56 -5.98
N PHE A 49 7.58 17.18 -5.55
CA PHE A 49 6.87 16.01 -6.06
C PHE A 49 6.59 16.14 -7.57
N SER A 50 6.08 17.29 -8.00
CA SER A 50 5.80 17.58 -9.42
C SER A 50 7.05 17.47 -10.29
N LYS A 51 8.20 17.97 -9.80
CA LYS A 51 9.50 17.82 -10.49
C LYS A 51 9.93 16.36 -10.60
N ALA A 52 9.77 15.58 -9.54
CA ALA A 52 10.09 14.16 -9.55
C ALA A 52 9.23 13.39 -10.56
N LEU A 53 7.94 13.70 -10.63
CA LEU A 53 7.02 13.08 -11.59
C LEU A 53 7.37 13.45 -13.04
N ALA A 54 7.71 14.72 -13.30
CA ALA A 54 8.13 15.16 -14.62
C ALA A 54 9.39 14.41 -15.13
N LEU A 55 10.36 14.13 -14.24
CA LEU A 55 11.53 13.30 -14.58
C LEU A 55 11.15 11.85 -14.90
N HIS A 56 10.14 11.32 -14.20
CA HIS A 56 9.63 9.97 -14.48
C HIS A 56 8.92 9.90 -15.83
N ASP A 57 8.07 10.87 -16.14
CA ASP A 57 7.35 10.94 -17.42
C ASP A 57 8.30 11.09 -18.61
N GLU A 58 9.33 11.91 -18.47
CA GLU A 58 10.38 12.06 -19.47
C GLU A 58 11.13 10.73 -19.72
N ARG A 59 11.35 9.94 -18.67
CA ARG A 59 11.95 8.60 -18.80
C ARG A 59 11.03 7.66 -19.57
N LEU A 60 9.72 7.67 -19.27
CA LEU A 60 8.73 6.85 -19.97
C LEU A 60 8.64 7.23 -21.45
N ARG A 61 8.64 8.52 -21.77
CA ARG A 61 8.67 9.03 -23.16
C ARG A 61 9.91 8.54 -23.90
N ARG A 62 11.11 8.65 -23.32
CA ARG A 62 12.34 8.14 -23.93
C ARG A 62 12.32 6.64 -24.19
N THR A 63 11.69 5.86 -23.31
CA THR A 63 11.54 4.41 -23.54
C THR A 63 10.57 4.11 -24.68
N ALA A 64 9.46 4.85 -24.78
CA ALA A 64 8.52 4.73 -25.88
C ALA A 64 9.16 5.13 -27.23
N ASP A 65 9.90 6.23 -27.26
CA ASP A 65 10.58 6.71 -28.47
C ASP A 65 11.65 5.72 -28.95
N ARG A 66 12.39 5.07 -28.04
CA ARG A 66 13.35 4.01 -28.42
C ARG A 66 12.67 2.80 -29.03
N GLN A 67 11.47 2.43 -28.55
CA GLN A 67 10.72 1.32 -29.09
C GLN A 67 10.18 1.63 -30.51
N LEU A 68 9.80 2.89 -30.76
CA LEU A 68 9.32 3.32 -32.08
C LEU A 68 10.47 3.59 -33.08
N SER A 69 11.58 4.16 -32.63
CA SER A 69 12.76 4.46 -33.47
C SER A 69 13.66 3.25 -33.70
N GLY A 70 13.55 2.20 -32.87
CA GLY A 70 14.24 0.92 -32.97
C GLY A 70 13.78 0.06 -34.15
N GLY A 71 13.86 0.59 -35.37
CA GLY A 71 13.98 -0.19 -36.60
C GLY A 71 12.84 -1.18 -36.85
N TRP A 72 11.64 -0.66 -37.10
CA TRP A 72 10.63 -1.36 -37.92
C TRP A 72 11.04 -1.43 -39.41
N THR A 73 12.35 -1.44 -39.69
CA THR A 73 12.96 -1.65 -41.00
C THR A 73 13.63 -3.02 -41.11
N ARG A 74 13.61 -3.86 -40.07
CA ARG A 74 13.96 -5.29 -40.24
C ARG A 74 12.85 -6.00 -40.97
N GLY A 75 12.96 -5.95 -42.29
CA GLY A 75 12.46 -6.91 -43.26
C GLY A 75 11.13 -7.54 -42.89
N ILE A 76 10.06 -7.02 -43.49
CA ILE A 76 8.89 -7.82 -43.80
C ILE A 76 9.39 -8.96 -44.71
N ARG A 77 9.96 -10.01 -44.10
CA ARG A 77 10.11 -11.30 -44.75
C ARG A 77 8.68 -11.69 -45.06
N THR A 78 8.34 -11.66 -46.33
CA THR A 78 7.06 -12.05 -46.88
C THR A 78 6.65 -13.38 -46.23
N LEU A 79 5.76 -13.30 -45.24
CA LEU A 79 5.20 -14.49 -44.64
C LEU A 79 4.40 -15.19 -45.73
N PRO A 80 4.60 -16.50 -45.95
CA PRO A 80 3.91 -17.24 -46.98
C PRO A 80 2.39 -17.13 -46.77
N ARG A 81 1.65 -16.92 -47.86
CA ARG A 81 0.21 -16.55 -47.90
C ARG A 81 -0.74 -17.46 -47.12
N TRP A 82 -0.32 -18.66 -46.74
CA TRP A 82 -1.09 -19.62 -45.95
C TRP A 82 -1.24 -19.29 -44.45
N VAL A 83 -0.41 -18.42 -43.87
CA VAL A 83 -0.49 -18.06 -42.43
C VAL A 83 -1.51 -16.94 -42.15
N GLY A 84 -2.04 -16.27 -43.19
CA GLY A 84 -2.90 -15.09 -43.06
C GLY A 84 -4.30 -15.32 -42.47
N ARG A 85 -4.76 -16.57 -42.34
CA ARG A 85 -6.12 -16.86 -41.82
C ARG A 85 -6.18 -17.14 -40.32
N ALA A 86 -5.07 -17.51 -39.68
CA ALA A 86 -5.04 -17.77 -38.23
C ALA A 86 -4.70 -16.51 -37.40
N ALA A 87 -3.85 -15.61 -37.93
CA ALA A 87 -3.37 -14.43 -37.20
C ALA A 87 -4.42 -13.31 -37.03
N ALA A 88 -5.40 -13.22 -37.95
CA ALA A 88 -6.49 -12.24 -37.85
C ALA A 88 -7.40 -12.51 -36.63
N VAL A 89 -7.58 -13.77 -36.24
CA VAL A 89 -8.37 -14.15 -35.06
C VAL A 89 -7.63 -13.81 -33.76
N THR A 90 -6.30 -13.93 -33.74
CA THR A 90 -5.50 -13.64 -32.54
C THR A 90 -5.37 -12.13 -32.27
N LEU A 91 -5.29 -11.29 -33.30
CA LEU A 91 -5.26 -9.83 -33.15
C LEU A 91 -6.61 -9.25 -32.68
N LEU A 92 -7.74 -9.86 -33.06
CA LEU A 92 -9.07 -9.49 -32.57
C LEU A 92 -9.28 -9.87 -31.09
N LEU A 93 -8.65 -10.94 -30.60
CA LEU A 93 -8.70 -11.34 -29.19
C LEU A 93 -7.67 -10.60 -28.31
N GLY A 94 -6.52 -10.17 -28.85
CA GLY A 94 -5.48 -9.45 -28.10
C GLY A 94 -5.78 -7.96 -27.86
N GLY A 95 -6.61 -7.32 -28.68
CA GLY A 95 -6.94 -5.90 -28.56
C GLY A 95 -7.88 -5.53 -27.41
N ALA A 96 -8.62 -6.51 -26.86
CA ALA A 96 -9.61 -6.26 -25.81
C ALA A 96 -8.98 -5.96 -24.42
N ALA A 97 -7.73 -6.35 -24.18
CA ALA A 97 -7.09 -6.16 -22.87
C ALA A 97 -6.58 -4.72 -22.64
N ALA A 98 -6.31 -3.95 -23.69
CA ALA A 98 -5.78 -2.58 -23.55
C ALA A 98 -6.88 -1.52 -23.34
N ALA A 99 -8.13 -1.81 -23.71
CA ALA A 99 -9.24 -0.87 -23.59
C ALA A 99 -9.86 -0.80 -22.18
N ALA A 100 -9.47 -1.70 -21.27
CA ALA A 100 -10.00 -1.74 -19.90
C ALA A 100 -9.38 -0.70 -18.94
N VAL A 101 -8.36 0.05 -19.40
CA VAL A 101 -7.64 1.06 -18.59
C VAL A 101 -8.11 2.48 -18.90
N VAL A 102 -9.00 2.67 -19.90
CA VAL A 102 -9.54 4.00 -20.25
C VAL A 102 -10.75 4.31 -19.35
N PRO A 103 -10.76 5.43 -18.61
CA PRO A 103 -11.91 5.86 -17.82
C PRO A 103 -13.15 6.06 -18.70
N GLY A 104 -14.27 5.41 -18.37
CA GLY A 104 -15.57 5.57 -19.07
C GLY A 104 -15.97 4.46 -20.06
N SER A 105 -15.29 3.30 -20.07
CA SER A 105 -15.62 2.18 -20.98
C SER A 105 -16.85 1.36 -20.50
N PRO A 106 -17.81 1.04 -21.40
CA PRO A 106 -19.00 0.24 -21.07
C PRO A 106 -18.70 -1.24 -20.74
N PHE A 107 -17.47 -1.71 -20.99
CA PHE A 107 -17.08 -3.08 -20.66
C PHE A 107 -16.77 -3.30 -19.18
N ARG A 108 -16.61 -2.23 -18.39
CA ARG A 108 -16.28 -2.33 -16.96
C ARG A 108 -17.46 -2.87 -16.14
N GLU A 109 -18.69 -2.57 -16.55
CA GLU A 109 -19.91 -3.04 -15.89
C GLU A 109 -20.10 -4.56 -16.05
N LEU A 110 -19.67 -5.11 -17.18
CA LEU A 110 -19.83 -6.53 -17.50
C LEU A 110 -18.89 -7.46 -16.72
N ILE A 111 -17.77 -6.92 -16.21
CA ILE A 111 -16.76 -7.68 -15.45
C ILE A 111 -16.99 -7.58 -13.92
N LEU A 112 -17.64 -6.51 -13.45
CA LEU A 112 -17.88 -6.27 -12.02
C LEU A 112 -19.24 -6.80 -11.52
N GLY A 113 -20.02 -7.44 -12.39
CA GLY A 113 -21.30 -8.06 -12.03
C GLY A 113 -21.14 -9.43 -11.35
N THR A 114 -20.61 -9.45 -10.12
CA THR A 114 -20.94 -10.40 -9.03
C THR A 114 -20.08 -10.07 -7.81
N ASP A 115 -20.75 -9.78 -6.69
CA ASP A 115 -20.27 -9.56 -5.33
C ASP A 115 -19.33 -8.37 -5.04
N THR A 116 -19.90 -7.40 -4.33
CA THR A 116 -19.30 -6.16 -3.83
C THR A 116 -18.18 -6.41 -2.83
N VAL A 117 -16.96 -6.57 -3.33
CA VAL A 117 -15.75 -6.25 -2.56
C VAL A 117 -15.40 -4.78 -2.82
N LYS A 118 -15.53 -3.95 -1.78
CA LYS A 118 -15.15 -2.53 -1.81
C LYS A 118 -13.63 -2.44 -1.97
N THR A 119 -13.16 -2.40 -3.21
CA THR A 119 -11.75 -2.25 -3.54
C THR A 119 -11.37 -0.78 -3.45
N VAL A 120 -10.52 -0.45 -2.49
CA VAL A 120 -9.83 0.85 -2.40
C VAL A 120 -8.76 0.87 -3.49
N PRO A 121 -8.67 1.92 -4.33
CA PRO A 121 -7.68 1.98 -5.41
C PRO A 121 -6.26 2.03 -4.84
N ALA A 122 -5.35 1.28 -5.48
CA ALA A 122 -3.93 1.28 -5.17
C ALA A 122 -3.34 2.66 -5.48
N SER A 123 -3.10 3.44 -4.44
CA SER A 123 -2.25 4.64 -4.49
C SER A 123 -0.89 4.30 -3.90
N ASP A 124 0.17 4.57 -4.67
CA ASP A 124 1.55 4.62 -4.17
C ASP A 124 1.69 5.87 -3.28
N GLY A 125 1.39 5.69 -1.99
CA GLY A 125 1.53 6.71 -0.95
C GLY A 125 1.47 6.03 0.41
N ILE A 126 2.26 6.52 1.37
CA ILE A 126 2.16 6.10 2.78
C ILE A 126 0.80 6.58 3.27
N VAL A 127 -0.21 5.71 3.25
CA VAL A 127 -1.53 6.04 3.80
C VAL A 127 -1.46 5.77 5.30
N ALA A 128 -1.30 6.84 6.08
CA ALA A 128 -1.74 6.83 7.46
C ALA A 128 -3.28 6.77 7.42
N VAL A 129 -3.84 5.57 7.60
CA VAL A 129 -5.30 5.44 7.79
C VAL A 129 -5.60 6.08 9.16
N GLU A 130 -6.20 7.26 9.14
CA GLU A 130 -6.61 7.97 10.36
C GLU A 130 -7.88 7.32 10.94
N ASN A 131 -7.94 7.30 12.28
CA ASN A 131 -8.64 6.30 13.06
C ASN A 131 -10.17 6.42 13.02
N GLY A 132 -10.83 5.43 12.43
CA GLY A 132 -12.18 5.02 12.81
C GLY A 132 -12.09 3.71 13.60
N VAL A 133 -12.57 3.73 14.85
CA VAL A 133 -12.61 2.59 15.77
C VAL A 133 -13.36 1.42 15.12
N LEU A 134 -12.61 0.47 14.56
CA LEU A 134 -13.15 -0.78 14.06
C LEU A 134 -12.42 -1.92 14.76
N SER A 135 -13.08 -2.51 15.76
CA SER A 135 -12.74 -3.85 16.27
C SER A 135 -12.60 -4.81 15.09
N GLY A 136 -11.59 -5.68 15.12
CA GLY A 136 -11.32 -6.60 14.02
C GLY A 136 -10.63 -5.94 12.81
N ALA A 137 -9.90 -4.84 13.03
CA ALA A 137 -9.10 -4.21 11.99
C ALA A 137 -8.12 -5.22 11.38
N SER A 138 -8.22 -5.37 10.06
CA SER A 138 -7.28 -6.15 9.27
C SER A 138 -6.70 -5.26 8.18
N ILE A 139 -5.41 -5.47 7.91
CA ILE A 139 -4.72 -4.79 6.83
C ILE A 139 -4.02 -5.79 5.94
N THR A 140 -4.09 -5.54 4.64
CA THR A 140 -3.56 -6.43 3.61
C THR A 140 -2.43 -5.74 2.88
N VAL A 141 -1.27 -6.39 2.81
CA VAL A 141 -0.07 -5.86 2.16
C VAL A 141 0.41 -6.83 1.09
N ARG A 142 0.71 -6.29 -0.10
CA ARG A 142 1.33 -7.06 -1.18
C ARG A 142 2.85 -7.12 -0.95
N PRO A 143 3.46 -8.32 -0.95
CA PRO A 143 4.92 -8.43 -0.91
C PRO A 143 5.56 -7.73 -2.11
N LEU A 144 6.62 -6.95 -1.87
CA LEU A 144 7.39 -6.28 -2.92
C LEU A 144 8.53 -7.20 -3.36
N GLU A 145 8.54 -7.60 -4.63
CA GLU A 145 9.55 -8.53 -5.19
C GLU A 145 9.64 -9.87 -4.43
N GLY A 146 8.51 -10.33 -3.88
CA GLY A 146 8.45 -11.53 -3.05
C GLY A 146 9.07 -11.36 -1.66
N ARG A 147 9.23 -10.11 -1.21
CA ARG A 147 9.79 -9.75 0.10
C ARG A 147 8.77 -8.97 0.92
N ILE A 148 8.80 -9.16 2.24
CA ILE A 148 8.00 -8.40 3.18
C ILE A 148 8.79 -8.10 4.45
N LEU A 149 8.74 -6.85 4.91
CA LEU A 149 9.24 -6.43 6.22
C LEU A 149 8.05 -6.11 7.10
N MET A 150 7.95 -6.75 8.25
CA MET A 150 6.94 -6.43 9.25
C MET A 150 7.60 -5.89 10.50
N ARG A 151 7.14 -4.74 10.97
CA ARG A 151 7.60 -4.10 12.21
C ARG A 151 6.45 -4.04 13.18
N ILE A 152 6.69 -4.49 14.39
CA ILE A 152 5.72 -4.51 15.46
C ILE A 152 6.32 -3.67 16.57
N LYS A 153 5.61 -2.63 17.00
CA LYS A 153 6.08 -1.66 18.00
C LYS A 153 5.05 -1.49 19.10
N GLU A 154 5.52 -1.19 20.31
CA GLU A 154 4.66 -0.70 21.42
C GLU A 154 3.53 -1.67 21.80
N PHE A 155 3.77 -2.98 21.67
CA PHE A 155 2.88 -3.99 22.23
C PHE A 155 3.24 -4.25 23.70
N PRO A 156 2.26 -4.40 24.60
CA PRO A 156 2.55 -4.71 25.99
C PRO A 156 3.25 -6.07 26.15
N ALA A 157 4.10 -6.15 27.16
CA ALA A 157 4.78 -7.39 27.54
C ALA A 157 3.76 -8.53 27.79
N GLY A 158 4.11 -9.75 27.38
CA GLY A 158 3.24 -10.92 27.45
C GLY A 158 2.24 -11.05 26.29
N THR A 159 2.15 -10.05 25.40
CA THR A 159 1.35 -10.18 24.17
C THR A 159 1.84 -11.35 23.33
N ARG A 160 0.93 -12.22 22.89
CA ARG A 160 1.25 -13.30 21.94
C ARG A 160 0.94 -12.88 20.50
N ILE A 161 1.95 -12.93 19.64
CA ILE A 161 1.86 -12.66 18.21
C ILE A 161 1.91 -13.99 17.47
N ARG A 162 0.83 -14.34 16.76
CA ARG A 162 0.71 -15.58 16.00
C ARG A 162 1.07 -15.33 14.54
N ILE A 163 2.08 -16.02 14.02
CA ILE A 163 2.50 -15.95 12.61
C ILE A 163 2.16 -17.28 11.94
N VAL A 164 1.40 -17.22 10.84
CA VAL A 164 0.92 -18.39 10.09
C VAL A 164 1.27 -18.25 8.62
N LEU A 165 1.81 -19.31 8.00
CA LEU A 165 1.93 -19.37 6.54
C LEU A 165 0.62 -19.82 5.90
N THR A 166 0.19 -19.12 4.86
CA THR A 166 -1.06 -19.39 4.13
C THR A 166 -0.81 -19.56 2.63
N GLU A 167 -1.76 -20.17 1.91
CA GLU A 167 -1.73 -20.28 0.45
C GLU A 167 -2.16 -18.98 -0.28
N GLY A 168 -2.47 -17.94 0.48
CA GLY A 168 -2.89 -16.65 -0.06
C GLY A 168 -1.82 -15.99 -0.93
N ALA A 169 -2.20 -14.93 -1.64
CA ALA A 169 -1.27 -14.10 -2.41
C ALA A 169 -0.78 -12.85 -1.65
N LEU A 170 -1.46 -12.52 -0.53
CA LEU A 170 -1.25 -11.29 0.21
C LEU A 170 -0.91 -11.61 1.67
N ALA A 171 -0.11 -10.74 2.29
CA ALA A 171 0.10 -10.79 3.73
C ALA A 171 -1.04 -10.04 4.41
N VAL A 172 -1.55 -10.59 5.51
CA VAL A 172 -2.64 -10.01 6.29
C VAL A 172 -2.19 -9.89 7.74
N ALA A 173 -2.37 -8.72 8.34
CA ALA A 173 -2.27 -8.55 9.78
C ALA A 173 -3.65 -8.23 10.34
N SER A 174 -4.05 -8.95 11.37
CA SER A 174 -5.36 -8.82 12.00
C SER A 174 -5.22 -8.77 13.51
N LEU A 175 -5.96 -7.86 14.14
CA LEU A 175 -6.12 -7.84 15.59
C LEU A 175 -7.37 -8.65 15.99
N PRO A 176 -7.42 -9.19 17.21
CA PRO A 176 -8.64 -9.75 17.77
C PRO A 176 -9.75 -8.71 17.86
N ASP A 177 -10.98 -9.20 17.93
CA ASP A 177 -12.12 -8.35 18.27
C ASP A 177 -11.94 -7.78 19.68
N GLY A 178 -12.15 -6.46 19.82
CA GLY A 178 -12.14 -5.80 21.13
C GLY A 178 -10.81 -5.22 21.59
N GLU A 179 -9.78 -5.18 20.74
CA GLU A 179 -8.53 -4.42 20.97
C GLU A 179 -8.60 -3.03 20.31
N PRO A 180 -9.12 -2.00 20.99
CA PRO A 180 -9.12 -0.65 20.45
C PRO A 180 -7.68 -0.09 20.49
N ASN A 181 -7.31 0.65 19.43
CA ASN A 181 -6.15 1.56 19.36
C ASN A 181 -4.84 1.04 18.74
N ALA A 182 -4.76 -0.19 18.22
CA ALA A 182 -3.60 -0.53 17.39
C ALA A 182 -3.70 0.17 16.02
N ARG A 183 -2.57 0.72 15.57
CA ARG A 183 -2.44 1.47 14.32
C ARG A 183 -1.64 0.67 13.31
N PHE A 184 -2.10 0.65 12.07
CA PHE A 184 -1.36 0.06 10.97
C PHE A 184 -0.80 1.15 10.07
N VAL A 185 0.46 1.00 9.68
CA VAL A 185 1.15 1.86 8.72
C VAL A 185 1.68 0.96 7.61
N VAL A 186 1.30 1.25 6.37
CA VAL A 186 1.70 0.47 5.20
C VAL A 186 2.59 1.30 4.29
N ALA A 187 3.67 0.67 3.83
CA ALA A 187 4.50 1.18 2.75
C ALA A 187 4.84 0.02 1.79
N ALA A 188 5.48 0.33 0.66
CA ALA A 188 5.81 -0.66 -0.36
C ALA A 188 6.65 -1.82 0.20
N GLY A 189 6.03 -3.00 0.36
CA GLY A 189 6.67 -4.18 0.94
C GLY A 189 6.94 -4.12 2.45
N MET A 190 6.39 -3.13 3.16
CA MET A 190 6.55 -2.95 4.60
C MET A 190 5.20 -2.77 5.28
N LEU A 191 5.03 -3.46 6.40
CA LEU A 191 3.88 -3.32 7.28
C LEU A 191 4.38 -3.00 8.69
N GLU A 192 4.03 -1.83 9.21
CA GLU A 192 4.28 -1.48 10.61
C GLU A 192 2.97 -1.53 11.39
N VAL A 193 2.98 -2.23 12.51
CA VAL A 193 1.87 -2.37 13.46
C VAL A 193 2.31 -1.76 14.77
N VAL A 194 1.63 -0.70 15.19
CA VAL A 194 1.85 -0.05 16.49
C VAL A 194 0.74 -0.50 17.42
N GLY A 195 1.10 -1.13 18.53
CA GLY A 195 0.17 -1.63 19.54
C GLY A 195 -0.56 -0.51 20.28
N PRO A 196 -1.57 -0.86 21.10
CA PRO A 196 -2.34 0.11 21.88
C PRO A 196 -1.57 0.73 23.06
N GLY A 197 -0.29 0.39 23.24
CA GLY A 197 0.53 0.79 24.38
C GLY A 197 0.33 -0.10 25.62
N SER A 198 1.06 0.21 26.70
CA SER A 198 1.14 -0.61 27.92
C SER A 198 -0.13 -0.64 28.78
N ASN A 199 -1.15 0.16 28.46
CA ASN A 199 -2.17 0.53 29.43
C ASN A 199 -3.47 -0.28 29.32
N SER A 200 -3.58 -1.26 28.40
CA SER A 200 -4.89 -1.87 28.09
C SER A 200 -4.96 -3.39 28.00
N VAL A 201 -3.94 -4.17 28.37
CA VAL A 201 -3.97 -5.63 28.08
C VAL A 201 -4.19 -6.50 29.32
N THR A 202 -5.27 -7.27 29.29
CA THR A 202 -5.46 -8.48 30.08
C THR A 202 -4.54 -9.57 29.56
N GLN A 203 -3.73 -10.13 30.45
CA GLN A 203 -2.47 -10.88 30.22
C GLN A 203 -2.58 -12.22 29.45
N GLU A 204 -3.69 -12.53 28.76
CA GLU A 204 -3.92 -13.86 28.18
C GLU A 204 -4.39 -13.90 26.71
N SER A 205 -4.59 -12.75 26.05
CA SER A 205 -5.08 -12.72 24.66
C SER A 205 -3.95 -12.78 23.64
N ILE A 206 -4.14 -13.56 22.56
CA ILE A 206 -3.34 -13.43 21.33
C ILE A 206 -3.62 -12.02 20.80
N GLY A 207 -2.65 -11.11 20.85
CA GLY A 207 -2.88 -9.70 20.52
C GLY A 207 -2.74 -9.37 19.04
N LEU A 208 -2.12 -10.24 18.23
CA LEU A 208 -1.91 -10.00 16.80
C LEU A 208 -1.77 -11.31 16.02
N VAL A 209 -2.46 -11.41 14.88
CA VAL A 209 -2.32 -12.52 13.93
C VAL A 209 -1.74 -12.01 12.62
N LEU A 210 -0.62 -12.59 12.21
CA LEU A 210 0.08 -12.33 10.95
C LEU A 210 -0.05 -13.54 10.03
N GLN A 211 -0.73 -13.38 8.91
CA GLN A 211 -0.83 -14.38 7.86
C GLN A 211 0.12 -14.01 6.72
N LEU A 212 1.06 -14.90 6.38
CA LEU A 212 2.06 -14.66 5.36
C LEU A 212 1.91 -15.65 4.21
N PRO A 213 1.97 -15.20 2.95
CA PRO A 213 1.79 -16.10 1.83
C PRO A 213 3.03 -17.00 1.69
N ARG A 214 2.86 -18.31 1.59
CA ARG A 214 3.96 -19.29 1.45
C ARG A 214 4.90 -18.99 0.29
N ARG A 215 4.41 -18.28 -0.73
CA ARG A 215 5.15 -17.90 -1.93
C ARG A 215 6.15 -16.76 -1.71
N ILE A 216 6.23 -16.15 -0.52
CA ILE A 216 7.29 -15.17 -0.24
C ILE A 216 8.67 -15.83 -0.28
N ARG A 217 9.61 -15.16 -0.94
CA ARG A 217 11.00 -15.62 -1.03
C ARG A 217 11.73 -15.38 0.30
N SER A 218 11.49 -14.22 0.89
CA SER A 218 12.04 -13.84 2.18
C SER A 218 11.12 -12.90 2.94
N GLY A 219 11.05 -13.02 4.26
CA GLY A 219 10.34 -12.07 5.12
C GLY A 219 11.04 -11.89 6.45
N VAL A 220 10.88 -10.73 7.08
CA VAL A 220 11.40 -10.47 8.42
C VAL A 220 10.28 -9.89 9.28
N VAL A 221 10.13 -10.43 10.48
CA VAL A 221 9.24 -9.90 11.52
C VAL A 221 10.11 -9.34 12.64
N GLU A 222 10.12 -8.03 12.76
CA GLU A 222 10.82 -7.27 13.80
C GLU A 222 9.83 -6.89 14.89
N LEU A 223 10.18 -7.13 16.14
CA LEU A 223 9.47 -6.70 17.34
C LEU A 223 10.38 -5.74 18.10
N ASP A 224 9.95 -4.48 18.21
CA ASP A 224 10.70 -3.39 18.86
C ASP A 224 12.17 -3.32 18.39
N GLY A 225 12.39 -3.53 17.08
CA GLY A 225 13.71 -3.51 16.45
C GLY A 225 14.52 -4.81 16.56
N VAL A 226 13.99 -5.85 17.21
CA VAL A 226 14.62 -7.17 17.34
C VAL A 226 13.94 -8.16 16.39
N VAL A 227 14.72 -8.94 15.64
CA VAL A 227 14.17 -9.97 14.74
C VAL A 227 13.59 -11.11 15.58
N GLY A 228 12.26 -11.27 15.55
CA GLY A 228 11.57 -12.36 16.23
C GLY A 228 11.44 -13.60 15.33
N ALA A 229 11.12 -13.40 14.05
CA ALA A 229 11.03 -14.48 13.08
C ALA A 229 11.50 -14.04 11.67
N ARG A 230 12.03 -15.00 10.91
CA ARG A 230 12.30 -14.86 9.48
C ARG A 230 11.46 -15.86 8.70
N VAL A 231 11.05 -15.48 7.50
CA VAL A 231 10.52 -16.42 6.52
C VAL A 231 11.55 -16.57 5.42
N SER A 232 11.90 -17.81 5.07
CA SER A 232 12.81 -18.11 3.97
C SER A 232 12.40 -19.41 3.31
N GLY A 233 12.25 -19.38 1.97
CA GLY A 233 11.89 -20.57 1.20
C GLY A 233 10.56 -21.21 1.63
N GLY A 234 9.57 -20.41 2.00
CA GLY A 234 8.26 -20.90 2.44
C GLY A 234 8.25 -21.58 3.81
N ARG A 235 9.24 -21.31 4.67
CA ARG A 235 9.31 -21.79 6.06
C ARG A 235 9.53 -20.63 7.02
N ILE A 236 8.92 -20.71 8.21
CA ILE A 236 9.17 -19.76 9.29
C ILE A 236 10.32 -20.29 10.16
N VAL A 237 11.33 -19.46 10.37
CA VAL A 237 12.45 -19.69 11.28
C VAL A 237 12.34 -18.70 12.42
N ALA A 238 12.11 -19.21 13.62
CA ALA A 238 12.14 -18.44 14.85
C ALA A 238 13.58 -18.07 15.23
N GLU A 239 13.86 -16.81 15.62
CA GLU A 239 15.20 -16.43 16.09
C GLU A 239 15.29 -16.31 17.62
N ARG A 240 14.35 -15.63 18.30
CA ARG A 240 14.34 -15.48 19.77
C ARG A 240 12.93 -15.30 20.34
N GLN A 241 12.71 -15.78 21.57
CA GLN A 241 11.45 -15.64 22.34
C GLN A 241 10.22 -16.19 21.61
N VAL A 242 10.38 -17.37 21.01
CA VAL A 242 9.34 -18.00 20.19
C VAL A 242 9.03 -19.40 20.69
N SER A 243 7.74 -19.68 20.87
CA SER A 243 7.22 -21.04 20.97
C SER A 243 6.80 -21.51 19.57
N ARG A 244 7.51 -22.51 19.04
CA ARG A 244 7.11 -23.12 17.76
C ARG A 244 5.91 -24.03 18.00
N VAL A 245 4.82 -23.77 17.27
CA VAL A 245 3.59 -24.56 17.37
C VAL A 245 3.51 -25.62 16.27
N GLY A 246 4.06 -25.32 15.08
CA GLY A 246 4.13 -26.25 13.96
C GLY A 246 5.21 -25.88 12.94
N ASP A 247 5.16 -26.49 11.76
CA ASP A 247 6.08 -26.15 10.66
C ASP A 247 5.74 -24.84 9.97
N ASP A 248 4.46 -24.46 10.02
CA ASP A 248 3.90 -23.30 9.33
C ASP A 248 3.37 -22.25 10.29
N GLU A 249 3.57 -22.47 11.60
CA GLU A 249 3.02 -21.65 12.65
C GLU A 249 4.03 -21.42 13.78
N VAL A 250 4.13 -20.15 14.15
CA VAL A 250 5.05 -19.65 15.17
C VAL A 250 4.30 -18.66 16.06
N ILE A 251 4.46 -18.78 17.39
CA ILE A 251 3.96 -17.80 18.36
C ILE A 251 5.15 -17.09 19.00
N ILE A 252 5.23 -15.78 18.81
CA ILE A 252 6.21 -14.91 19.45
C ILE A 252 5.54 -14.28 20.68
N GLU A 253 6.22 -14.31 21.82
CA GLU A 253 5.77 -13.62 23.02
C GLU A 253 6.57 -12.32 23.18
N VAL A 254 5.88 -11.20 23.36
CA VAL A 254 6.53 -9.90 23.56
C VAL A 254 7.21 -9.89 24.92
N GLY A 255 8.55 -9.79 24.92
CA GLY A 255 9.34 -9.70 26.15
C GLY A 255 9.02 -8.43 26.94
N GLY A 256 9.06 -8.55 28.27
CA GLY A 256 9.05 -7.41 29.20
C GLY A 256 10.44 -6.87 29.51
#